data_AF-A0AAW4GBX7-F1
#
_entry.id   AF-A0AAW4GBX7-F1
#
_cell.length_a   1.000
_cell.length_b   1.000
_cell.length_c   1.000
_cell.angle_alpha   90.00
_cell.angle_beta   90.00
_cell.angle_gamma   90.00
#
_symmetry.space_group_name_H-M   'P 1'
#
loop_
_entity.id
_entity.type
_entity.pdbx_description
1 polymer ?
#
loop_
_entity_poly.entity_id
_entity_poly.type
_entity_poly.pdbx_seq_one_letter_code
_entity_poly.pdbx_strand_id
1 'polypeptide(L)'
;MDIAPGRGRYGWLRRVEELDPVRDCHTIHRITAGYEFPWDYQRALEFALFRTYCVPTISALLARTGEFEKRPQKRYDDTSLLMSEMVEHGYDSERGRESLRTVNRMHAQYD
;
A
#
# COMPACT_ATOMS: atom_id res chain seq x y z
N MET A 1 -18.26 -3.01 -7.60
CA MET A 1 -19.30 -3.02 -6.56
C MET A 1 -19.16 -1.72 -5.82
N ASP A 2 -20.15 -0.83 -5.92
CA ASP A 2 -20.04 0.48 -5.28
C ASP A 2 -20.07 0.30 -3.76
N ILE A 3 -18.99 0.71 -3.10
CA ILE A 3 -18.83 0.64 -1.67
C ILE A 3 -19.40 1.94 -1.10
N ALA A 4 -20.42 1.84 -0.25
CA ALA A 4 -21.08 3.00 0.34
C ALA A 4 -21.10 2.88 1.87
N PRO A 5 -21.00 4.01 2.60
CA PRO A 5 -21.12 4.00 4.05
C PRO A 5 -22.57 3.77 4.46
N GLY A 6 -22.76 3.21 5.66
CA GLY A 6 -24.03 3.32 6.37
C GLY A 6 -24.37 4.77 6.73
N ARG A 7 -25.56 5.02 7.28
CA ARG A 7 -26.00 6.37 7.66
C ARG A 7 -25.19 6.92 8.84
N GLY A 8 -24.99 8.24 8.93
CA GLY A 8 -24.46 8.93 10.11
C GLY A 8 -22.93 8.85 10.29
N ARG A 9 -22.42 9.47 11.38
CA ARG A 9 -20.97 9.63 11.64
C ARG A 9 -20.16 8.34 11.52
N TYR A 10 -20.69 7.21 11.98
CA TYR A 10 -20.01 5.90 11.99
C TYR A 10 -20.45 5.00 10.82
N GLY A 11 -20.73 5.60 9.66
CA GLY A 11 -21.25 4.91 8.50
C GLY A 11 -20.33 3.80 7.99
N TRP A 12 -19.02 4.08 7.87
CA TRP A 12 -18.05 3.09 7.43
C TRP A 12 -17.74 2.02 8.47
N LEU A 13 -17.66 2.38 9.75
CA LEU A 13 -17.50 1.40 10.83
C LEU A 13 -18.62 0.35 10.77
N ARG A 14 -19.89 0.80 10.72
CA ARG A 14 -21.03 -0.12 10.55
C ARG A 14 -20.91 -0.99 9.31
N ARG A 15 -20.47 -0.39 8.19
CA ARG A 15 -20.28 -1.15 6.95
C ARG A 15 -19.23 -2.24 7.11
N VAL A 16 -18.12 -1.96 7.81
CA VAL A 16 -17.05 -2.94 8.09
C VAL A 16 -17.54 -4.04 9.03
N GLU A 17 -18.36 -3.72 10.04
CA GLU A 17 -18.93 -4.71 10.98
C GLU A 17 -19.87 -5.73 10.30
N GLU A 18 -20.42 -5.42 9.13
CA GLU A 18 -21.24 -6.34 8.32
C GLU A 18 -20.43 -7.29 7.43
N LEU A 19 -19.11 -7.08 7.30
CA LEU A 19 -18.23 -7.81 6.39
C LEU A 19 -17.54 -8.98 7.09
N ASP A 20 -17.32 -10.06 6.34
CA ASP A 20 -16.51 -11.18 6.82
C ASP A 20 -15.01 -10.82 6.73
N PRO A 21 -14.24 -10.93 7.82
CA PRO A 21 -12.86 -10.45 7.85
C PRO A 21 -11.90 -11.23 6.92
N VAL A 22 -12.25 -12.46 6.54
CA VAL A 22 -11.41 -13.29 5.66
C VAL A 22 -11.84 -13.11 4.21
N ARG A 23 -13.12 -13.33 3.92
CA ARG A 23 -13.67 -13.27 2.56
C ARG A 23 -13.66 -11.84 2.01
N ASP A 24 -13.97 -10.86 2.85
CA ASP A 24 -14.18 -9.47 2.44
C ASP A 24 -13.00 -8.56 2.84
N CYS A 25 -11.85 -9.15 3.17
CA CYS A 25 -10.64 -8.47 3.64
C CYS A 25 -10.20 -7.32 2.70
N HIS A 26 -10.30 -7.52 1.39
CA HIS A 26 -9.99 -6.50 0.39
C HIS A 26 -10.94 -5.29 0.48
N THR A 27 -12.23 -5.54 0.65
CA THR A 27 -13.23 -4.46 0.80
C THR A 27 -12.98 -3.69 2.09
N ILE A 28 -12.70 -4.39 3.19
CA ILE A 28 -12.32 -3.77 4.47
C ILE A 28 -11.08 -2.88 4.27
N HIS A 29 -10.04 -3.40 3.62
CA HIS A 29 -8.81 -2.66 3.37
C HIS A 29 -9.03 -1.40 2.51
N ARG A 30 -9.89 -1.47 1.50
CA ARG A 30 -10.30 -0.29 0.72
C ARG A 30 -11.01 0.76 1.56
N ILE A 31 -11.90 0.33 2.45
CA ILE A 31 -12.62 1.24 3.35
C ILE A 31 -11.64 1.92 4.30
N THR A 32 -10.80 1.14 4.97
CA THR A 32 -9.88 1.66 5.99
C THR A 32 -8.80 2.56 5.37
N ALA A 33 -8.25 2.19 4.22
CA ALA A 33 -7.22 2.98 3.54
C ALA A 33 -7.77 4.21 2.80
N GLY A 34 -8.98 4.12 2.22
CA GLY A 34 -9.53 5.19 1.39
C GLY A 34 -10.39 6.20 2.14
N TYR A 35 -11.04 5.80 3.23
CA TYR A 35 -12.11 6.60 3.83
C TYR A 35 -11.99 6.80 5.35
N GLU A 36 -11.67 5.75 6.12
CA GLU A 36 -11.61 5.89 7.58
C GLU A 36 -10.27 6.44 8.07
N PHE A 37 -9.15 5.95 7.52
CA PHE A 37 -7.80 6.30 7.97
C PHE A 37 -6.85 6.72 6.83
N PRO A 38 -7.28 7.54 5.85
CA PRO A 38 -6.45 7.83 4.68
C PRO A 38 -5.13 8.52 5.05
N TRP A 39 -5.16 9.41 6.04
CA TRP A 39 -3.95 10.08 6.53
C TRP A 39 -2.99 9.09 7.19
N ASP A 40 -3.50 8.21 8.06
CA ASP A 40 -2.68 7.23 8.78
C ASP A 40 -2.03 6.23 7.82
N TYR A 41 -2.75 5.73 6.82
CA TYR A 41 -2.19 4.84 5.81
C TYR A 41 -1.07 5.51 5.00
N GLN A 42 -1.29 6.77 4.58
CA GLN A 42 -0.26 7.50 3.84
C GLN A 42 0.99 7.74 4.69
N ARG A 43 0.82 8.19 5.95
CA ARG A 43 1.97 8.39 6.85
C ARG A 43 2.66 7.08 7.18
N ALA A 44 1.90 6.01 7.45
CA ALA A 44 2.46 4.69 7.73
C ALA A 44 3.31 4.16 6.58
N LEU A 45 2.88 4.36 5.32
CA LEU A 45 3.67 3.99 4.14
C LEU A 45 5.01 4.74 4.08
N GLU A 46 5.03 6.03 4.38
CA GLU A 46 6.25 6.84 4.46
C GLU A 46 7.19 6.37 5.59
N PHE A 47 6.62 6.02 6.74
CA PHE A 47 7.40 5.58 7.91
C PHE A 47 7.87 4.13 7.83
N ALA A 48 7.19 3.25 7.07
CA ALA A 48 7.53 1.83 6.95
C ALA A 48 8.98 1.61 6.48
N LEU A 49 9.51 2.57 5.71
CA LEU A 49 10.87 2.55 5.15
C LEU A 49 11.95 2.71 6.23
N PHE A 50 11.68 3.45 7.32
CA PHE A 50 12.69 3.76 8.34
C PHE A 50 13.28 2.50 8.96
N ARG A 51 12.43 1.51 9.27
CA ARG A 51 12.89 0.22 9.79
C ARG A 51 13.83 -0.48 8.80
N THR A 52 13.53 -0.42 7.50
CA THR A 52 14.34 -1.08 6.47
C THR A 52 15.70 -0.39 6.27
N TYR A 53 15.80 0.91 6.50
CA TYR A 53 17.07 1.64 6.45
C TYR A 53 18.06 1.22 7.54
N CYS A 54 17.56 0.67 8.65
CA CYS A 54 18.40 0.16 9.73
C CYS A 54 18.97 -1.24 9.44
N VAL A 55 18.58 -1.89 8.35
CA VAL A 55 19.15 -3.18 7.94
C VAL A 55 20.44 -2.92 7.12
N PRO A 56 21.63 -3.38 7.55
CA PRO A 56 22.90 -3.00 6.90
C PRO A 56 22.98 -3.31 5.41
N THR A 57 22.48 -4.47 4.98
CA THR A 57 22.49 -4.88 3.56
C THR A 57 21.61 -3.99 2.70
N ILE A 58 20.41 -3.66 3.18
CA ILE A 58 19.49 -2.72 2.51
C ILE A 58 20.12 -1.33 2.47
N SER A 59 20.59 -0.81 3.60
CA SER A 59 21.20 0.51 3.69
C SER A 59 22.36 0.70 2.71
N ALA A 60 23.26 -0.30 2.61
CA ALA A 60 24.37 -0.29 1.66
C ALA A 60 23.89 -0.28 0.19
N LEU A 61 22.82 -1.02 -0.13
CA LEU A 61 22.22 -1.00 -1.46
C LEU A 61 21.61 0.36 -1.79
N LEU A 62 20.87 0.96 -0.84
CA LEU A 62 20.24 2.27 -1.05
C LEU A 62 21.31 3.36 -1.27
N ALA A 63 22.40 3.33 -0.50
CA ALA A 63 23.53 4.24 -0.68
C ALA A 63 24.24 4.01 -2.03
N ARG A 64 24.49 2.76 -2.41
CA ARG A 64 25.18 2.41 -3.66
C ARG A 64 24.38 2.79 -4.91
N THR A 65 23.06 2.60 -4.89
CA THR A 65 22.19 2.93 -6.03
C THR A 65 21.94 4.42 -6.14
N GLY A 66 21.90 5.15 -5.01
CA GLY A 66 21.66 6.58 -4.97
C GLY A 66 20.22 6.99 -5.35
N GLU A 67 19.32 6.04 -5.59
CA GLU A 67 17.94 6.32 -6.00
C GLU A 67 17.16 7.09 -4.92
N PHE A 68 17.45 6.85 -3.64
CA PHE A 68 16.84 7.58 -2.53
C PHE A 68 17.33 9.03 -2.40
N GLU A 69 18.58 9.30 -2.77
CA GLU A 69 19.15 10.65 -2.70
C GLU A 69 18.76 11.46 -3.94
N LYS A 70 18.89 10.86 -5.12
CA LYS A 70 18.81 11.55 -6.41
C LYS A 70 17.41 11.57 -7.00
N ARG A 71 16.57 10.58 -6.66
CA ARG A 71 15.22 10.40 -7.24
C ARG A 71 14.14 10.08 -6.19
N PRO A 72 14.13 10.73 -5.01
CA PRO A 72 13.20 10.40 -3.92
C PRO A 72 11.73 10.56 -4.31
N GLN A 73 11.40 11.66 -5.00
CA GLN A 73 10.02 11.94 -5.42
C GLN A 73 9.47 10.84 -6.33
N LYS A 74 10.24 10.48 -7.37
CA LYS A 74 9.85 9.41 -8.28
C LYS A 74 9.64 8.10 -7.54
N ARG A 75 10.53 7.74 -6.62
CA ARG A 75 10.40 6.50 -5.84
C ARG A 75 9.12 6.52 -4.99
N TYR A 76 8.82 7.65 -4.36
CA TYR A 76 7.59 7.83 -3.58
C TYR A 76 6.34 7.68 -4.46
N ASP A 77 6.32 8.34 -5.61
CA ASP A 77 5.19 8.31 -6.54
C ASP A 77 4.97 6.90 -7.11
N ASP A 78 6.05 6.24 -7.56
CA ASP A 78 6.01 4.86 -8.09
C ASP A 78 5.50 3.89 -7.02
N THR A 79 5.99 4.01 -5.77
CA THR A 79 5.54 3.16 -4.66
C THR A 79 4.06 3.40 -4.36
N SER A 80 3.64 4.66 -4.28
CA SER A 80 2.25 5.03 -4.01
C SER A 80 1.30 4.49 -5.08
N LEU A 81 1.69 4.58 -6.36
CA LEU A 81 0.92 4.06 -7.47
C LEU A 81 0.78 2.53 -7.36
N LEU A 82 1.90 1.81 -7.20
CA LEU A 82 1.88 0.35 -7.09
C LEU A 82 1.04 -0.14 -5.90
N MET A 83 1.14 0.51 -4.74
CA MET A 83 0.29 0.17 -3.60
C MET A 83 -1.19 0.46 -3.89
N SER A 84 -1.50 1.59 -4.52
CA SER A 84 -2.87 1.98 -4.87
C SER A 84 -3.54 0.98 -5.81
N GLU A 85 -2.81 0.42 -6.78
CA GLU A 85 -3.34 -0.62 -7.68
C GLU A 85 -3.84 -1.86 -6.90
N MET A 86 -3.06 -2.30 -5.91
CA MET A 86 -3.42 -3.46 -5.09
C MET A 86 -4.56 -3.14 -4.14
N VAL A 87 -4.58 -1.94 -3.54
CA VAL A 87 -5.67 -1.51 -2.66
C VAL A 87 -6.96 -1.35 -3.46
N GLU A 88 -6.96 -0.62 -4.57
CA GLU A 88 -8.17 -0.29 -5.30
C GLU A 88 -8.78 -1.51 -6.01
N HIS A 89 -7.95 -2.34 -6.64
CA HIS A 89 -8.43 -3.45 -7.46
C HIS A 89 -8.35 -4.81 -6.77
N GLY A 90 -7.55 -4.93 -5.71
CA GLY A 90 -7.31 -6.18 -5.00
C GLY A 90 -6.12 -6.91 -5.59
N TYR A 91 -5.31 -7.53 -4.74
CA TYR A 91 -4.06 -8.19 -5.16
C TYR A 91 -4.28 -9.38 -6.11
N ASP A 92 -5.49 -9.95 -6.13
CA ASP A 92 -5.89 -11.01 -7.05
C ASP A 92 -6.50 -10.52 -8.38
N SER A 93 -6.71 -9.21 -8.54
CA SER A 93 -7.12 -8.66 -9.84
C SER A 93 -5.97 -8.68 -10.84
N GLU A 94 -6.25 -8.51 -12.13
CA GLU A 94 -5.22 -8.36 -13.16
C GLU A 94 -4.26 -7.20 -12.84
N ARG A 95 -4.82 -6.03 -12.49
CA ARG A 95 -4.05 -4.83 -12.13
C ARG A 95 -3.23 -5.03 -10.85
N GLY A 96 -3.83 -5.59 -9.80
CA GLY A 96 -3.14 -5.88 -8.54
C GLY A 96 -2.01 -6.89 -8.72
N ARG A 97 -2.23 -7.95 -9.51
CA ARG A 97 -1.18 -8.93 -9.83
C ARG A 97 -0.04 -8.30 -10.62
N GLU A 98 -0.32 -7.43 -11.59
CA GLU A 98 0.75 -6.77 -12.35
C GLU A 98 1.56 -5.79 -11.49
N SER A 99 0.90 -5.06 -10.60
CA SER A 99 1.58 -4.25 -9.59
C SER A 99 2.51 -5.09 -8.71
N LEU A 100 1.99 -6.19 -8.14
CA LEU A 100 2.76 -7.10 -7.30
C LEU A 100 3.96 -7.72 -8.05
N ARG A 101 3.75 -8.15 -9.31
CA ARG A 101 4.86 -8.63 -10.16
C ARG A 101 5.90 -7.55 -10.40
N THR A 102 5.49 -6.31 -10.59
CA THR A 102 6.42 -5.18 -10.78
C THR A 102 7.28 -4.99 -9.54
N VAL A 103 6.67 -4.97 -8.35
CA VAL A 103 7.39 -4.90 -7.07
C VAL A 103 8.36 -6.07 -6.93
N ASN A 104 7.92 -7.31 -7.21
CA ASN A 104 8.77 -8.50 -7.09
C ASN A 104 9.94 -8.47 -8.08
N ARG A 105 9.73 -8.06 -9.33
CA ARG A 105 10.80 -7.92 -10.33
C ARG A 105 11.85 -6.89 -9.91
N MET A 106 11.44 -5.78 -9.28
CA MET A 106 12.36 -4.76 -8.80
C MET A 106 13.22 -5.26 -7.64
N HIS A 107 12.64 -6.03 -6.72
CA HIS A 107 13.38 -6.57 -5.56
C HIS A 107 14.28 -7.75 -5.93
N ALA A 108 13.83 -8.66 -6.80
CA ALA A 108 14.56 -9.87 -7.21
C ALA A 108 15.93 -9.58 -7.89
N GLN A 109 16.18 -8.34 -8.32
CA GLN A 109 17.48 -7.91 -8.84
C GLN A 109 18.57 -7.78 -7.76
N TYR A 110 18.17 -7.80 -6.48
CA TYR A 110 19.03 -7.52 -5.34
C TYR A 110 18.92 -8.56 -4.21
N ASP A 111 18.17 -9.64 -4.43
CA ASP A 111 18.10 -10.81 -3.55
C ASP A 111 19.36 -11.69 -3.64
#